data_AF-A0A1I4HF16-F1
#
_entry.id   AF-A0A1I4HF16-F1
#
_cell.length_a   1.000
_cell.length_b   1.000
_cell.length_c   1.000
_cell.angle_alpha   90.00
_cell.angle_beta   90.00
_cell.angle_gamma   90.00
#
_symmetry.space_group_name_H-M   'P 1'
#
loop_
_entity.id
_entity.type
_entity.pdbx_description
1 polymer ?
#
loop_
_entity_poly.entity_id
_entity_poly.type
_entity_poly.pdbx_seq_one_letter_code
_entity_poly.pdbx_strand_id
1 'polypeptide(L)'
;MDYSKFKLLEKEVLYDLKEFVPNGHFKTTTSLKYNGKELSRDEIRGMLAMSLADRLFSQSESQVIAVTPRQSIAIELLYCLGDLATIEYRNPLDPDRDTVLNSLFTYLEEYLLFFSQDEAKPFESLLPNRSNTQSIKLGVQIRQEDEILRIIKEVYKYDPLNLPQIVAGKPWIKSEIFKAFFQIPTELFRSGTVFNKAWERLRDSGRIKEIGQ
;
A
#
# COMPACT_ATOMS: atom_id res chain seq x y z
N MET A 1 -2.13 -11.63 17.59
CA MET A 1 -2.35 -11.94 16.16
C MET A 1 -2.20 -13.43 15.96
N ASP A 2 -3.04 -14.07 15.15
CA ASP A 2 -2.94 -15.50 14.87
C ASP A 2 -1.84 -15.77 13.83
N TYR A 3 -0.62 -15.90 14.33
CA TYR A 3 0.59 -16.03 13.52
C TYR A 3 0.56 -17.24 12.57
N SER A 4 -0.17 -18.29 12.94
CA SER A 4 -0.33 -19.49 12.12
C SER A 4 -1.10 -19.23 10.83
N LYS A 5 -2.14 -18.38 10.90
CA LYS A 5 -2.95 -17.98 9.75
C LYS A 5 -2.24 -17.01 8.83
N PHE A 6 -1.40 -16.13 9.37
CA PHE A 6 -0.54 -15.29 8.52
C PHE A 6 0.47 -16.11 7.72
N LYS A 7 1.06 -17.15 8.32
CA LYS A 7 1.92 -18.09 7.57
C LYS A 7 1.15 -18.87 6.52
N LEU A 8 -0.12 -19.19 6.77
CA LEU A 8 -0.98 -19.82 5.77
C LEU A 8 -1.27 -18.85 4.61
N LEU A 9 -1.61 -17.60 4.91
CA LEU A 9 -1.85 -16.56 3.91
C LEU A 9 -0.61 -16.31 3.04
N GLU A 10 0.57 -16.22 3.67
CA GLU A 10 1.84 -16.05 2.95
C GLU A 10 2.08 -17.21 1.97
N LYS A 11 1.79 -18.45 2.36
CA LYS A 11 1.91 -19.61 1.48
C LYS A 11 0.97 -19.54 0.29
N GLU A 12 -0.27 -19.12 0.51
CA GLU A 12 -1.28 -18.98 -0.55
C GLU A 12 -0.87 -17.88 -1.55
N VAL A 13 -0.44 -16.73 -1.03
CA VAL A 13 0.11 -15.63 -1.83
C VAL A 13 1.30 -16.09 -2.67
N LEU A 14 2.25 -16.84 -2.08
CA LEU A 14 3.39 -17.37 -2.81
C LEU A 14 3.01 -18.45 -3.83
N TYR A 15 1.92 -19.19 -3.59
CA TYR A 15 1.39 -20.15 -4.55
C TYR A 15 0.85 -19.46 -5.80
N ASP A 16 0.12 -18.35 -5.65
CA ASP A 16 -0.36 -17.55 -6.78
C ASP A 16 0.77 -16.88 -7.57
N LEU A 17 1.87 -16.56 -6.89
CA LEU A 17 3.05 -15.93 -7.49
C LEU A 17 4.14 -16.92 -7.92
N LYS A 18 3.89 -18.23 -7.83
CA LYS A 18 4.91 -19.28 -8.00
C LYS A 18 5.69 -19.22 -9.32
N GLU A 19 5.07 -18.73 -10.38
CA GLU A 19 5.71 -18.61 -11.70
C GLU A 19 6.73 -17.45 -11.76
N PHE A 20 6.61 -16.47 -10.86
CA PHE A 20 7.49 -15.31 -10.79
C PHE A 20 8.55 -15.41 -9.68
N VAL A 21 8.42 -16.39 -8.78
CA VAL A 21 9.31 -16.61 -7.64
C VAL A 21 10.54 -17.40 -8.11
N PRO A 22 11.75 -16.82 -8.08
CA PRO A 22 12.95 -17.55 -8.48
C PRO A 22 13.21 -18.77 -7.58
N ASN A 23 13.74 -19.84 -8.19
CA ASN A 23 14.11 -21.03 -7.44
C ASN A 23 15.10 -20.69 -6.32
N GLY A 24 14.72 -21.01 -5.08
CA GLY A 24 15.56 -20.76 -3.91
C GLY A 24 15.55 -19.31 -3.42
N HIS A 25 14.67 -18.43 -3.90
CA HIS A 25 14.56 -17.04 -3.45
C HIS A 25 14.48 -16.91 -1.91
N PHE A 26 13.76 -17.82 -1.26
CA PHE A 26 13.61 -17.86 0.20
C PHE A 26 14.58 -18.81 0.91
N LYS A 27 15.57 -19.39 0.21
CA LYS A 27 16.60 -20.22 0.83
C LYS A 27 17.71 -19.31 1.32
N THR A 28 17.88 -19.19 2.63
CA THR A 28 19.02 -18.48 3.22
C THR A 28 19.90 -19.41 4.02
N THR A 29 21.19 -19.43 3.68
CA THR A 29 22.24 -20.15 4.41
C THR A 29 23.11 -19.19 5.23
N THR A 30 22.90 -17.88 5.08
CA THR A 30 23.78 -16.84 5.61
C THR A 30 23.09 -16.11 6.75
N SER A 31 23.78 -16.03 7.88
CA SER A 31 23.42 -15.14 8.98
C SER A 31 23.52 -13.69 8.51
N LEU A 32 22.41 -12.96 8.57
CA LEU A 32 22.36 -11.54 8.22
C LEU A 32 22.33 -10.71 9.50
N LYS A 33 23.02 -9.57 9.49
CA LYS A 33 23.04 -8.62 10.61
C LYS A 33 22.49 -7.27 10.18
N TYR A 34 21.67 -6.69 11.04
CA TYR A 34 21.17 -5.32 10.91
C TYR A 34 21.49 -4.57 12.21
N ASN A 35 22.15 -3.41 12.11
CA ASN A 35 22.63 -2.63 13.26
C ASN A 35 23.40 -3.48 14.30
N GLY A 36 24.22 -4.43 13.84
CA GLY A 36 25.02 -5.31 14.69
C GLY A 36 24.26 -6.49 15.32
N LYS A 37 22.93 -6.54 15.20
CA LYS A 37 22.10 -7.65 15.71
C LYS A 37 21.81 -8.66 14.59
N GLU A 38 21.93 -9.94 14.91
CA GLU A 38 21.59 -11.03 13.99
C GLU A 38 20.09 -11.11 13.78
N LEU A 39 19.69 -11.21 12.51
CA LEU A 39 18.30 -11.29 12.11
C LEU A 39 17.76 -12.71 12.28
N SER A 40 16.51 -12.82 12.73
CA SER A 40 15.78 -14.08 12.77
C SER A 40 15.46 -14.58 11.36
N ARG A 41 15.14 -15.87 11.23
CA ARG A 41 14.75 -16.45 9.93
C ARG A 41 13.49 -15.79 9.36
N ASP A 42 12.54 -15.44 10.22
CA ASP A 42 11.27 -14.83 9.81
C ASP A 42 11.49 -13.37 9.35
N GLU A 43 12.43 -12.63 9.96
CA GLU A 43 12.83 -11.28 9.49
C GLU A 43 13.51 -11.32 8.12
N ILE A 44 14.48 -12.22 7.96
CA ILE A 44 15.17 -12.41 6.67
C ILE A 44 14.15 -12.78 5.59
N ARG A 45 13.21 -13.66 5.93
CA ARG A 45 12.11 -14.05 5.04
C ARG A 45 11.22 -12.86 4.69
N GLY A 46 10.88 -12.00 5.66
CA GLY A 46 10.11 -10.79 5.45
C GLY A 46 10.79 -9.80 4.51
N MET A 47 12.09 -9.55 4.70
CA MET A 47 12.87 -8.69 3.80
C MET A 47 12.91 -9.25 2.37
N LEU A 48 13.06 -10.57 2.22
CA LEU A 48 13.04 -11.22 0.91
C LEU A 48 11.66 -11.17 0.25
N ALA A 49 10.59 -11.23 1.04
CA ALA A 49 9.22 -11.08 0.56
C ALA A 49 8.97 -9.65 0.04
N MET A 50 9.35 -8.61 0.80
CA MET A 50 9.26 -7.22 0.35
C MET A 50 10.05 -6.99 -0.94
N SER A 51 11.32 -7.41 -0.97
CA SER A 51 12.17 -7.24 -2.14
C SER A 51 11.63 -7.96 -3.38
N LEU A 52 11.02 -9.14 -3.19
CA LEU A 52 10.33 -9.84 -4.27
C LEU A 52 9.13 -9.02 -4.76
N ALA A 53 8.28 -8.57 -3.84
CA ALA A 53 7.09 -7.80 -4.18
C ALA A 53 7.43 -6.50 -4.92
N ASP A 54 8.41 -5.72 -4.46
CA ASP A 54 8.88 -4.49 -5.10
C ASP A 54 9.34 -4.73 -6.55
N ARG A 55 10.10 -5.81 -6.75
CA ARG A 55 10.57 -6.21 -8.08
C ARG A 55 9.39 -6.57 -8.98
N LEU A 56 8.45 -7.37 -8.50
CA LEU A 56 7.28 -7.79 -9.28
C LEU A 56 6.36 -6.61 -9.61
N PHE A 57 6.16 -5.70 -8.66
CA PHE A 57 5.41 -4.47 -8.86
C PHE A 57 6.04 -3.63 -9.98
N SER A 58 7.34 -3.34 -9.87
CA SER A 58 8.08 -2.57 -10.87
C SER A 58 8.05 -3.21 -12.26
N GLN A 59 8.18 -4.54 -12.32
CA GLN A 59 8.13 -5.29 -13.58
C GLN A 59 6.72 -5.31 -14.19
N SER A 60 5.68 -5.39 -13.36
CA SER A 60 4.28 -5.31 -13.80
C SER A 60 3.95 -3.92 -14.36
N GLU A 61 4.31 -2.84 -13.65
CA GLU A 61 4.09 -1.46 -14.13
C GLU A 61 4.82 -1.16 -15.43
N SER A 62 6.04 -1.69 -15.56
CA SER A 62 6.85 -1.59 -16.78
C SER A 62 6.41 -2.55 -17.89
N GLN A 63 5.33 -3.33 -17.69
CA GLN A 63 4.82 -4.32 -18.64
C GLN A 63 5.84 -5.41 -19.04
N VAL A 64 6.84 -5.65 -18.20
CA VAL A 64 7.85 -6.71 -18.38
C VAL A 64 7.24 -8.08 -18.09
N ILE A 65 6.32 -8.13 -17.11
CA ILE A 65 5.53 -9.31 -16.79
C ILE A 65 4.04 -8.95 -16.90
N ALA A 66 3.23 -9.92 -17.32
CA ALA A 66 1.78 -9.81 -17.24
C ALA A 66 1.31 -10.53 -15.99
N VAL A 67 0.55 -9.83 -15.13
CA VAL A 67 -0.03 -10.38 -13.91
C VAL A 67 -1.55 -10.30 -13.98
N THR A 68 -2.22 -11.32 -13.45
CA THR A 68 -3.68 -11.28 -13.27
C THR A 68 -4.07 -10.32 -12.14
N PRO A 69 -5.34 -9.88 -12.04
CA PRO A 69 -5.80 -9.07 -10.91
C PRO A 69 -5.55 -9.73 -9.55
N ARG A 70 -5.78 -11.05 -9.44
CA ARG A 70 -5.51 -11.83 -8.21
C ARG A 70 -4.02 -11.81 -7.86
N GLN A 71 -3.13 -11.96 -8.83
CA GLN A 71 -1.69 -11.91 -8.62
C GLN A 71 -1.20 -10.50 -8.28
N SER A 72 -1.80 -9.45 -8.86
CA SER A 72 -1.47 -8.06 -8.51
C SER A 72 -1.78 -7.80 -7.03
N ILE A 73 -2.91 -8.28 -6.52
CA ILE A 73 -3.24 -8.16 -5.09
C ILE A 73 -2.34 -9.06 -4.24
N ALA A 74 -1.98 -10.25 -4.73
CA ALA A 74 -1.03 -11.12 -4.04
C ALA A 74 0.36 -10.45 -3.88
N ILE A 75 0.82 -9.67 -4.86
CA ILE A 75 2.07 -8.88 -4.75
C ILE A 75 1.96 -7.86 -3.60
N GLU A 76 0.85 -7.13 -3.54
CA GLU A 76 0.59 -6.12 -2.48
C GLU A 76 0.51 -6.76 -1.08
N LEU A 77 -0.14 -7.93 -0.98
CA LEU A 77 -0.17 -8.72 0.25
C LEU A 77 1.22 -9.21 0.65
N LEU A 78 2.03 -9.69 -0.31
CA LEU A 78 3.38 -10.15 -0.04
C LEU A 78 4.25 -9.03 0.50
N TYR A 79 4.12 -7.81 -0.05
CA TYR A 79 4.80 -6.63 0.46
C TYR A 79 4.39 -6.36 1.91
N CYS A 80 3.09 -6.26 2.18
CA CYS A 80 2.58 -5.94 3.53
C CYS A 80 3.00 -6.99 4.57
N LEU A 81 2.95 -8.28 4.22
CA LEU A 81 3.38 -9.37 5.10
C LEU A 81 4.88 -9.29 5.40
N GLY A 82 5.69 -8.99 4.37
CA GLY A 82 7.12 -8.79 4.55
C GLY A 82 7.43 -7.58 5.43
N ASP A 83 6.75 -6.47 5.20
CA ASP A 83 6.93 -5.22 5.94
C ASP A 83 6.56 -5.39 7.43
N LEU A 84 5.42 -6.01 7.72
CA LEU A 84 5.01 -6.39 9.07
C LEU A 84 6.05 -7.24 9.80
N ALA A 85 6.61 -8.24 9.13
CA ALA A 85 7.65 -9.09 9.71
C ALA A 85 8.93 -8.31 10.03
N THR A 86 9.22 -7.20 9.32
CA THR A 86 10.35 -6.33 9.62
C THR A 86 10.04 -5.26 10.68
N ILE A 87 8.81 -4.73 10.73
CA ILE A 87 8.36 -3.75 11.73
C ILE A 87 8.31 -4.36 13.12
N GLU A 88 7.74 -5.57 13.27
CA GLU A 88 7.69 -6.26 14.56
C GLU A 88 9.07 -6.44 15.20
N TYR A 89 10.12 -6.48 14.38
CA TYR A 89 11.51 -6.55 14.82
C TYR A 89 12.15 -5.19 15.11
N ARG A 90 11.96 -4.19 14.24
CA ARG A 90 12.59 -2.88 14.38
C ARG A 90 12.01 -2.10 15.56
N ASN A 91 10.69 -2.05 15.66
CA ASN A 91 9.97 -1.38 16.74
C ASN A 91 8.48 -1.81 16.74
N PRO A 92 7.99 -2.58 17.72
CA PRO A 92 6.57 -2.93 17.80
C PRO A 92 5.63 -1.72 17.99
N LEU A 93 6.17 -0.58 18.44
CA LEU A 93 5.49 0.71 18.58
C LEU A 93 5.76 1.64 17.38
N ASP A 94 6.24 1.09 16.26
CA ASP A 94 6.44 1.86 15.04
C ASP A 94 5.10 2.50 14.62
N PRO A 95 5.05 3.84 14.45
CA PRO A 95 3.82 4.53 14.05
C PRO A 95 3.25 4.02 12.72
N ASP A 96 4.08 3.39 11.88
CA ASP A 96 3.67 2.88 10.58
C ASP A 96 3.07 1.46 10.65
N ARG A 97 3.22 0.76 11.79
CA ARG A 97 2.66 -0.58 12.00
C ARG A 97 1.17 -0.64 11.71
N ASP A 98 0.41 0.32 12.22
CA ASP A 98 -1.02 0.37 11.98
C ASP A 98 -1.30 0.63 10.50
N THR A 99 -0.57 1.54 9.86
CA THR A 99 -0.68 1.82 8.42
C THR A 99 -0.46 0.55 7.58
N VAL A 100 0.55 -0.25 7.89
CA VAL A 100 0.82 -1.53 7.20
C VAL A 100 -0.28 -2.55 7.46
N LEU A 101 -0.76 -2.68 8.70
CA LEU A 101 -1.89 -3.58 9.04
C LEU A 101 -3.17 -3.21 8.27
N ASN A 102 -3.48 -1.92 8.13
CA ASN A 102 -4.66 -1.51 7.38
C ASN A 102 -4.54 -1.82 5.89
N SER A 103 -3.34 -1.61 5.35
CA SER A 103 -3.05 -1.94 3.96
C SER A 103 -3.21 -3.44 3.74
N LEU A 104 -2.60 -4.25 4.62
CA LEU A 104 -2.75 -5.70 4.64
C LEU A 104 -4.22 -6.13 4.67
N PHE A 105 -5.03 -5.56 5.56
CA PHE A 105 -6.45 -5.92 5.65
C PHE A 105 -7.23 -5.49 4.42
N THR A 106 -6.94 -4.32 3.85
CA THR A 106 -7.58 -3.86 2.60
C THR A 106 -7.29 -4.83 1.47
N TYR A 107 -6.03 -5.19 1.25
CA TYR A 107 -5.67 -6.15 0.20
C TYR A 107 -6.16 -7.55 0.51
N LEU A 108 -6.25 -7.94 1.79
CA LEU A 108 -6.83 -9.23 2.15
C LEU A 108 -8.32 -9.28 1.81
N GLU A 109 -9.09 -8.24 2.11
CA GLU A 109 -10.49 -8.15 1.68
C GLU A 109 -10.64 -8.28 0.16
N GLU A 110 -9.82 -7.56 -0.60
CA GLU A 110 -9.83 -7.61 -2.06
C GLU A 110 -9.40 -8.98 -2.60
N TYR A 111 -8.40 -9.60 -1.98
CA TYR A 111 -7.88 -10.91 -2.36
C TYR A 111 -8.92 -12.01 -2.16
N LEU A 112 -9.66 -11.97 -1.06
CA LEU A 112 -10.71 -12.96 -0.77
C LEU A 112 -11.89 -12.91 -1.75
N LEU A 113 -12.06 -11.82 -2.52
CA LEU A 113 -13.06 -11.77 -3.60
C LEU A 113 -12.77 -12.76 -4.73
N PHE A 114 -11.54 -13.28 -4.83
CA PHE A 114 -11.14 -14.26 -5.84
C PHE A 114 -11.24 -15.71 -5.37
N PHE A 115 -11.70 -15.92 -4.13
CA PHE A 115 -11.78 -17.23 -3.50
C PHE A 115 -13.24 -17.70 -3.50
N SER A 116 -13.44 -19.02 -3.60
CA SER A 116 -14.72 -19.60 -3.20
C SER A 116 -14.93 -19.44 -1.69
N GLN A 117 -16.18 -19.59 -1.24
CA GLN A 117 -16.52 -19.45 0.18
C GLN A 117 -15.69 -20.39 1.08
N ASP A 118 -15.42 -21.61 0.62
CA ASP A 118 -14.65 -22.59 1.38
C ASP A 118 -13.16 -22.25 1.43
N GLU A 119 -12.59 -21.71 0.35
CA GLU A 119 -11.19 -21.30 0.29
C GLU A 119 -10.93 -20.02 1.08
N ALA A 120 -11.92 -19.12 1.17
CA ALA A 120 -11.79 -17.85 1.91
C ALA A 120 -11.86 -18.02 3.43
N LYS A 121 -12.64 -19.00 3.90
CA LYS A 121 -12.96 -19.25 5.31
C LYS A 121 -11.76 -19.26 6.28
N PRO A 122 -10.58 -19.82 5.95
CA PRO A 122 -9.42 -19.79 6.84
C PRO A 122 -8.91 -18.36 7.13
N PHE A 123 -9.11 -17.45 6.19
CA PHE A 123 -8.56 -16.09 6.19
C PHE A 123 -9.55 -15.04 6.68
N GLU A 124 -10.86 -15.30 6.65
CA GLU A 124 -11.88 -14.35 7.13
C GLU A 124 -11.62 -13.91 8.59
N SER A 125 -11.14 -14.84 9.43
CA SER A 125 -10.80 -14.54 10.82
C SER A 125 -9.57 -13.65 11.02
N LEU A 126 -8.79 -13.40 9.97
CA LEU A 126 -7.69 -12.43 9.99
C LEU A 126 -8.20 -11.00 9.81
N LEU A 127 -9.39 -10.81 9.23
CA LEU A 127 -9.97 -9.49 9.03
C LEU A 127 -10.40 -8.90 10.39
N PRO A 128 -10.12 -7.61 10.62
CA PRO A 128 -10.62 -6.93 11.82
C PRO A 128 -12.15 -6.92 11.80
N ASN A 129 -12.76 -7.05 12.99
CA ASN A 129 -14.20 -6.81 13.14
C ASN A 129 -14.52 -5.43 12.54
N ARG A 130 -15.47 -5.39 11.59
CA ARG A 130 -15.76 -4.24 10.70
C ARG A 130 -15.98 -2.89 11.39
N SER A 131 -16.23 -2.88 12.70
CA SER A 131 -16.29 -1.66 13.52
C SER A 131 -14.94 -0.92 13.62
N ASN A 132 -13.81 -1.60 13.46
CA ASN A 132 -12.47 -1.00 13.53
C ASN A 132 -11.90 -0.62 12.15
N THR A 133 -12.29 -1.30 11.07
CA THR A 133 -11.81 -1.02 9.70
C THR A 133 -12.32 0.33 9.20
N GLN A 134 -13.53 0.72 9.58
CA GLN A 134 -14.17 1.95 9.12
C GLN A 134 -13.53 3.20 9.73
N SER A 135 -13.19 3.14 11.01
CA SER A 135 -12.46 4.21 11.73
C SER A 135 -11.05 4.40 11.19
N ILE A 136 -10.36 3.32 10.82
CA ILE A 136 -8.98 3.44 10.35
C ILE A 136 -8.88 3.78 8.86
N LYS A 137 -9.78 3.24 8.01
CA LYS A 137 -9.91 3.66 6.60
C LYS A 137 -10.23 5.15 6.50
N LEU A 138 -11.07 5.66 7.39
CA LEU A 138 -11.33 7.10 7.51
C LEU A 138 -10.05 7.87 7.89
N GLY A 139 -9.24 7.36 8.82
CA GLY A 139 -7.96 7.96 9.20
C GLY A 139 -6.96 8.06 8.04
N VAL A 140 -6.84 7.04 7.19
CA VAL A 140 -5.97 7.08 5.99
C VAL A 140 -6.51 8.06 4.95
N GLN A 141 -7.83 8.07 4.73
CA GLN A 141 -8.45 9.04 3.81
C GLN A 141 -8.24 10.48 4.26
N ILE A 142 -8.39 10.77 5.55
CA ILE A 142 -8.14 12.09 6.13
C ILE A 142 -6.67 12.49 5.94
N ARG A 143 -5.71 11.59 6.23
CA ARG A 143 -4.28 11.86 6.03
C ARG A 143 -3.93 12.17 4.57
N GLN A 144 -4.53 11.45 3.62
CA GLN A 144 -4.40 11.74 2.18
C GLN A 144 -4.94 13.14 1.85
N GLU A 145 -6.15 13.45 2.31
CA GLU A 145 -6.78 14.74 2.07
C GLU A 145 -6.00 15.90 2.66
N ASP A 146 -5.51 15.75 3.89
CA ASP A 146 -4.71 16.76 4.59
C ASP A 146 -3.37 16.99 3.90
N GLU A 147 -2.73 15.94 3.37
CA GLU A 147 -1.47 16.07 2.64
C GLU A 147 -1.65 16.82 1.31
N ILE A 148 -2.74 16.55 0.58
CA ILE A 148 -3.09 17.32 -0.63
C ILE A 148 -3.27 18.81 -0.28
N LEU A 149 -4.01 19.10 0.79
CA LEU A 149 -4.23 20.48 1.24
C LEU A 149 -2.94 21.17 1.71
N ARG A 150 -2.07 20.43 2.39
CA ARG A 150 -0.75 20.91 2.82
C ARG A 150 0.08 21.32 1.61
N ILE A 151 0.14 20.47 0.58
CA ILE A 151 0.91 20.75 -0.64
C ILE A 151 0.37 21.97 -1.39
N ILE A 152 -0.96 22.07 -1.54
CA ILE A 152 -1.61 23.23 -2.17
C ILE A 152 -1.17 24.53 -1.46
N LYS A 153 -1.23 24.55 -0.12
CA LYS A 153 -0.94 25.74 0.69
C LYS A 153 0.55 26.03 0.85
N GLU A 154 1.36 25.02 1.12
CA GLU A 154 2.75 25.19 1.55
C GLU A 154 3.73 25.17 0.38
N VAL A 155 3.50 24.32 -0.62
CA VAL A 155 4.39 24.18 -1.77
C VAL A 155 3.98 25.14 -2.86
N TYR A 156 2.71 25.08 -3.28
CA TYR A 156 2.22 25.88 -4.39
C TYR A 156 1.65 27.24 -3.97
N LYS A 157 1.55 27.50 -2.66
CA LYS A 157 1.08 28.79 -2.10
C LYS A 157 -0.30 29.21 -2.61
N TYR A 158 -1.16 28.27 -2.96
CA TYR A 158 -2.55 28.53 -3.35
C TYR A 158 -3.49 28.40 -2.15
N ASP A 159 -4.63 29.09 -2.26
CA ASP A 159 -5.78 28.84 -1.40
C ASP A 159 -6.61 27.67 -1.98
N PRO A 160 -6.79 26.56 -1.25
CA PRO A 160 -7.62 25.44 -1.69
C PRO A 160 -9.04 25.83 -2.10
N LEU A 161 -9.60 26.89 -1.51
CA LEU A 161 -10.96 27.34 -1.82
C LEU A 161 -11.04 28.28 -3.02
N ASN A 162 -9.88 28.68 -3.57
CA ASN A 162 -9.77 29.59 -4.69
C ASN A 162 -8.66 29.10 -5.63
N LEU A 163 -8.78 27.84 -6.09
CA LEU A 163 -7.80 27.28 -7.01
C LEU A 163 -7.78 28.03 -8.35
N PRO A 164 -6.62 28.18 -8.99
CA PRO A 164 -6.50 28.90 -10.25
C PRO A 164 -7.34 28.25 -11.35
N GLN A 165 -7.92 29.09 -12.20
CA GLN A 165 -8.72 28.66 -13.35
C GLN A 165 -7.85 27.88 -14.34
N ILE A 166 -8.46 26.89 -15.01
CA ILE A 166 -7.82 26.12 -16.08
C ILE A 166 -7.59 27.05 -17.28
N VAL A 167 -6.33 27.40 -17.55
CA VAL A 167 -5.93 28.19 -18.73
C VAL A 167 -5.41 27.25 -19.81
N ALA A 168 -5.96 27.34 -21.01
CA ALA A 168 -5.51 26.55 -22.16
C ALA A 168 -4.00 26.75 -22.41
N GLY A 169 -3.26 25.64 -22.54
CA GLY A 169 -1.81 25.65 -22.75
C GLY A 169 -0.94 25.69 -21.50
N LYS A 170 -1.52 25.78 -20.29
CA LYS A 170 -0.78 25.63 -19.03
C LYS A 170 -1.15 24.31 -18.31
N PRO A 171 -0.19 23.65 -17.64
CA PRO A 171 -0.48 22.51 -16.79
C PRO A 171 -1.45 22.94 -15.67
N TRP A 172 -2.50 22.13 -15.46
CA TRP A 172 -3.45 22.39 -14.39
C TRP A 172 -2.86 22.03 -13.01
N ILE A 173 -3.29 22.72 -11.94
CA ILE A 173 -2.73 22.57 -10.60
C ILE A 173 -2.82 21.13 -10.07
N LYS A 174 -3.90 20.41 -10.36
CA LYS A 174 -4.02 18.97 -10.03
C LYS A 174 -2.93 18.16 -10.71
N SER A 175 -2.65 18.43 -11.98
CA SER A 175 -1.62 17.73 -12.77
C SER A 175 -0.21 18.09 -12.31
N GLU A 176 0.03 19.32 -11.85
CA GLU A 176 1.31 19.70 -11.26
C GLU A 176 1.53 19.02 -9.90
N ILE A 177 0.51 19.04 -9.03
CA ILE A 177 0.54 18.32 -7.75
C ILE A 177 0.73 16.82 -7.99
N PHE A 178 0.05 16.25 -8.99
CA PHE A 178 0.20 14.86 -9.38
C PHE A 178 1.61 14.51 -9.93
N LYS A 179 2.31 15.47 -10.53
CA LYS A 179 3.71 15.29 -10.96
C LYS A 179 4.70 15.44 -9.82
N ALA A 180 4.48 16.40 -8.92
CA ALA A 180 5.25 16.56 -7.68
C ALA A 180 5.07 15.36 -6.73
N PHE A 181 4.03 14.58 -6.95
CA PHE A 181 3.66 13.38 -6.22
C PHE A 181 4.70 12.27 -6.20
N PHE A 182 5.50 12.15 -7.26
CA PHE A 182 6.65 11.23 -7.29
C PHE A 182 7.75 11.60 -6.28
N GLN A 183 7.62 12.72 -5.56
CA GLN A 183 8.54 13.19 -4.52
C GLN A 183 7.92 13.16 -3.10
N ILE A 184 6.68 12.68 -2.94
CA ILE A 184 5.97 12.52 -1.65
C ILE A 184 6.22 11.11 -1.11
N PRO A 185 6.16 10.87 0.22
CA PRO A 185 6.20 9.51 0.78
C PRO A 185 5.16 8.60 0.12
N THR A 186 5.65 7.52 -0.49
CA THR A 186 4.89 6.51 -1.26
C THR A 186 3.80 5.80 -0.43
N GLU A 187 3.85 5.95 0.89
CA GLU A 187 2.99 5.27 1.86
C GLU A 187 1.54 5.80 1.87
N LEU A 188 1.35 7.09 1.58
CA LEU A 188 0.00 7.71 1.58
C LEU A 188 -0.70 7.54 0.24
N PHE A 189 0.05 7.45 -0.86
CA PHE A 189 -0.51 7.42 -2.19
C PHE A 189 0.26 6.51 -3.14
N ARG A 190 -0.20 5.26 -3.17
CA ARG A 190 0.41 4.17 -3.94
C ARG A 190 0.12 4.22 -5.43
N SER A 191 -0.88 5.00 -5.86
CA SER A 191 -1.21 5.14 -7.28
C SER A 191 -1.94 6.45 -7.57
N GLY A 192 -1.93 6.85 -8.84
CA GLY A 192 -2.72 7.99 -9.30
C GLY A 192 -4.23 7.82 -9.14
N THR A 193 -4.72 6.58 -9.05
CA THR A 193 -6.12 6.30 -8.73
C THR A 193 -6.47 6.72 -7.30
N VAL A 194 -5.57 6.46 -6.34
CA VAL A 194 -5.78 6.86 -4.93
C VAL A 194 -5.76 8.38 -4.80
N PHE A 195 -4.82 9.04 -5.47
CA PHE A 195 -4.78 10.50 -5.55
C PHE A 195 -6.07 11.09 -6.12
N ASN A 196 -6.52 10.58 -7.26
CA ASN A 196 -7.74 11.06 -7.90
C ASN A 196 -8.94 10.90 -6.97
N LYS A 197 -9.08 9.76 -6.29
CA LYS A 197 -10.16 9.55 -5.32
C LYS A 197 -10.09 10.53 -4.14
N ALA A 198 -8.90 10.81 -3.60
CA ALA A 198 -8.74 11.79 -2.52
C ALA A 198 -9.06 13.22 -2.99
N TRP A 199 -8.66 13.58 -4.21
CA TRP A 199 -9.00 14.85 -4.83
C TRP A 199 -10.51 15.03 -5.00
N GLU A 200 -11.21 14.01 -5.50
CA GLU A 200 -12.67 14.05 -5.64
C GLU A 200 -13.36 14.19 -4.27
N ARG A 201 -12.89 13.47 -3.22
CA ARG A 201 -13.43 13.65 -1.85
C ARG A 201 -13.25 15.07 -1.31
N LEU A 202 -12.11 15.70 -1.56
CA LEU A 202 -11.89 17.11 -1.19
C LEU A 202 -12.85 18.05 -1.93
N ARG A 203 -13.15 17.76 -3.20
CA ARG A 203 -14.10 18.54 -4.00
C ARG A 203 -15.52 18.36 -3.48
N ASP A 204 -15.94 17.12 -3.25
CA ASP A 204 -17.28 16.77 -2.76
C ASP A 204 -17.55 17.33 -1.36
N SER A 205 -16.53 17.36 -0.50
CA SER A 205 -16.59 17.96 0.83
C SER A 205 -16.47 19.49 0.83
N GLY A 206 -16.20 20.12 -0.32
CA GLY A 206 -16.03 21.56 -0.45
C GLY A 206 -14.74 22.10 0.16
N ARG A 207 -13.78 21.22 0.49
CA ARG A 207 -12.45 21.60 1.03
C ARG A 207 -11.50 22.09 -0.06
N ILE A 208 -11.79 21.77 -1.32
CA ILE A 208 -11.22 22.44 -2.49
C ILE A 208 -12.34 22.99 -3.37
N LYS A 209 -12.08 24.10 -4.05
CA LYS A 209 -13.01 24.66 -5.03
C LYS A 209 -12.27 25.09 -6.27
N GLU A 210 -12.75 24.58 -7.40
CA GLU A 210 -12.23 24.85 -8.72
C GLU A 210 -13.09 25.93 -9.38
N ILE A 211 -12.47 26.95 -9.95
CA ILE A 211 -13.17 28.01 -10.69
C ILE A 211 -13.11 27.62 -12.16
N GLY A 212 -14.22 27.11 -12.72
CA GLY A 212 -14.36 26.89 -14.17
C GLY A 212 -14.81 25.49 -14.60
N GLN A 213 -15.89 24.97 -14.01
CA GLN A 213 -16.76 23.99 -14.68
C GLN A 213 -18.13 24.62 -14.92
#